data_AF-A0A655DXL8-F1
#
_entry.id   AF-A0A655DXL8-F1
#
_cell.length_a   1.000
_cell.length_b   1.000
_cell.length_c   1.000
_cell.angle_alpha   90.00
_cell.angle_beta   90.00
_cell.angle_gamma   90.00
#
_symmetry.space_group_name_H-M   'P 1'
#
loop_
_entity.id
_entity.type
_entity.pdbx_description
1 polymer ?
#
loop_
_entity_poly.entity_id
_entity_poly.type
_entity_poly.pdbx_seq_one_letter_code
_entity_poly.pdbx_strand_id
1 'polypeptide(L)'
;MTPDDSGNALASESTRLRARQNVLYELGYFAGKLGRGKVLVLKKGDIEIPSDLAGVLYTELDEHGGWKRKLLRELAYAGVPFDKEKAFSA
;
A
#
# COMPACT_ATOMS: atom_id res chain seq x y z
N MET A 1 -7.18 26.13 1.79
CA MET A 1 -6.48 25.46 2.90
C MET A 1 -6.82 26.24 4.16
N THR A 2 -7.86 25.84 4.87
CA THR A 2 -8.06 26.20 6.27
C THR A 2 -7.09 25.34 7.12
N PRO A 3 -6.54 25.86 8.22
CA PRO A 3 -5.61 25.13 9.06
C PRO A 3 -6.40 24.15 9.96
N ASP A 4 -7.02 23.14 9.35
CA ASP A 4 -7.88 22.20 10.09
C ASP A 4 -7.11 20.97 10.57
N ASP A 5 -5.96 20.65 9.97
CA ASP A 5 -5.13 19.51 10.36
C ASP A 5 -3.86 19.95 11.09
N SER A 6 -3.86 19.81 12.41
CA SER A 6 -2.62 19.73 13.17
C SER A 6 -1.91 18.44 12.77
N GLY A 7 -0.81 18.55 12.00
CA GLY A 7 0.02 17.40 11.59
C GLY A 7 0.75 16.68 12.73
N ASN A 8 0.45 17.04 13.98
CA ASN A 8 0.92 16.41 15.20
C ASN A 8 -0.28 15.75 15.88
N ALA A 9 -0.16 14.46 16.18
CA ALA A 9 -1.03 13.87 17.19
C ALA A 9 -0.90 14.71 18.46
N LEU A 10 -2.00 15.33 18.89
CA LEU A 10 -2.15 15.84 20.25
C LEU A 10 -1.67 14.71 21.16
N ALA A 11 -0.62 14.98 21.95
CA ALA A 11 0.08 14.05 22.84
C ALA A 11 -0.77 12.83 23.25
N SER A 12 -0.69 11.76 22.47
CA SER A 12 -1.22 10.45 22.84
C SER A 12 -0.03 9.53 22.97
N GLU A 13 0.07 8.82 24.09
CA GLU A 13 1.25 8.04 24.52
C GLU A 13 1.66 6.89 23.59
N SER A 14 1.06 6.77 22.40
CA SER A 14 1.45 5.83 21.35
C SER A 14 1.52 6.54 20.00
N THR A 15 2.71 7.03 19.62
CA THR A 15 2.99 7.49 18.25
C THR A 15 2.95 6.27 17.32
N ARG A 16 1.77 5.96 16.77
CA ARG A 16 1.65 4.91 15.76
C ARG A 16 2.37 5.35 14.49
N LEU A 17 3.05 4.41 13.85
CA LEU A 17 3.67 4.65 12.56
C LEU A 17 2.56 4.87 11.52
N ARG A 18 2.72 5.84 10.63
CA ARG A 18 1.75 6.15 9.58
C ARG A 18 2.43 6.26 8.22
N ALA A 19 1.69 6.00 7.16
CA ALA A 19 2.16 6.30 5.81
C ALA A 19 2.39 7.81 5.64
N ARG A 20 3.41 8.19 4.87
CA ARG A 20 3.65 9.60 4.52
C ARG A 20 2.51 10.13 3.64
N GLN A 21 2.16 11.40 3.80
CA GLN A 21 1.07 12.02 3.03
C GLN A 21 1.27 11.89 1.51
N ASN A 22 2.50 12.04 1.02
CA ASN A 22 2.81 11.86 -0.40
C ASN A 22 2.48 10.44 -0.89
N VAL A 23 2.72 9.41 -0.06
CA VAL A 23 2.39 8.02 -0.40
C VAL A 23 0.88 7.84 -0.55
N LEU A 24 0.09 8.49 0.31
CA LEU A 24 -1.38 8.45 0.22
C LEU A 24 -1.88 9.18 -1.03
N TYR A 25 -1.29 10.34 -1.35
CA TYR A 25 -1.61 11.10 -2.55
C TYR A 25 -1.31 10.30 -3.82
N GLU A 26 -0.12 9.73 -3.92
CA GLU A 26 0.30 8.89 -5.05
C GLU A 26 -0.59 7.65 -5.18
N LEU A 27 -0.95 7.00 -4.06
CA LEU A 27 -1.89 5.88 -4.06
C LEU A 27 -3.24 6.29 -4.67
N GLY A 28 -3.82 7.41 -4.22
CA GLY A 28 -5.07 7.93 -4.77
C GLY A 28 -4.96 8.25 -6.25
N TYR A 29 -3.88 8.92 -6.66
CA TYR A 29 -3.61 9.26 -8.05
C TYR A 29 -3.49 8.02 -8.95
N PHE A 30 -2.70 7.01 -8.55
CA PHE A 30 -2.55 5.78 -9.32
C PHE A 30 -3.84 4.96 -9.36
N ALA A 31 -4.58 4.88 -8.25
CA ALA A 31 -5.86 4.19 -8.21
C ALA A 31 -6.89 4.84 -9.15
N GLY A 32 -6.92 6.18 -9.23
CA GLY A 32 -7.76 6.91 -10.17
C GLY A 32 -7.30 6.79 -11.62
N LYS A 33 -5.99 6.82 -11.87
CA LYS A 33 -5.42 6.82 -13.23
C LYS A 33 -5.37 5.43 -13.88
N LEU A 34 -4.98 4.41 -13.13
CA LEU A 34 -4.78 3.04 -13.61
C LEU A 34 -5.99 2.13 -13.32
N GLY A 35 -6.86 2.56 -12.41
CA GLY A 35 -7.92 1.74 -11.85
C GLY A 35 -7.42 0.91 -10.66
N ARG A 36 -8.32 0.64 -9.70
CA ARG A 36 -8.00 -0.05 -8.45
C ARG A 36 -7.43 -1.46 -8.65
N GLY A 37 -7.81 -2.15 -9.73
CA GLY A 37 -7.31 -3.50 -10.05
C GLY A 37 -5.87 -3.55 -10.58
N LYS A 38 -5.22 -2.39 -10.76
CA LYS A 38 -3.83 -2.28 -11.22
C LYS A 38 -2.91 -1.63 -10.18
N VAL A 39 -3.38 -1.51 -8.94
CA VAL A 39 -2.63 -0.92 -7.83
C VAL A 39 -2.65 -1.89 -6.65
N LEU A 40 -1.47 -2.19 -6.11
CA LEU A 40 -1.30 -3.02 -4.94
C LEU A 40 -0.41 -2.29 -3.94
N VAL A 41 -0.80 -2.31 -2.67
CA VAL A 41 -0.04 -1.69 -1.58
C VAL A 41 0.62 -2.78 -0.73
N LEU A 42 1.95 -2.69 -0.59
CA LEU A 42 2.72 -3.51 0.33
C LEU A 42 2.87 -2.78 1.67
N LYS A 43 2.35 -3.37 2.75
CA LYS A 43 2.41 -2.82 4.12
C LYS A 43 3.41 -3.60 4.94
N LYS A 44 4.39 -2.91 5.55
CA LYS A 44 5.32 -3.52 6.51
C LYS A 44 4.97 -3.10 7.93
N GLY A 45 4.87 -4.07 8.83
CA GLY A 45 4.61 -3.84 10.25
C GLY A 45 3.23 -3.25 10.52
N ASP A 46 3.04 -2.73 11.74
CA ASP A 46 1.79 -2.09 12.14
C ASP A 46 1.84 -0.59 11.87
N ILE A 47 1.20 -0.18 10.77
CA ILE A 47 1.02 1.22 10.40
C ILE A 47 -0.47 1.55 10.43
N GLU A 48 -0.77 2.74 10.94
CA GLU A 48 -2.10 3.31 10.90
C GLU A 48 -2.50 3.63 9.46
N ILE A 49 -3.68 3.14 9.09
CA ILE A 49 -4.30 3.37 7.78
C ILE A 49 -5.47 4.33 8.00
N PRO A 50 -5.51 5.48 7.29
CA PRO A 50 -6.65 6.38 7.33
C PRO A 50 -7.95 5.66 6.97
N SER A 51 -9.04 5.97 7.66
CA SER A 51 -10.34 5.34 7.45
C SER A 51 -10.86 5.47 6.01
N ASP A 52 -10.53 6.57 5.34
CA ASP A 52 -10.84 6.81 3.92
C ASP A 52 -10.22 5.75 2.97
N LEU A 53 -9.18 5.05 3.44
CA LEU A 53 -8.50 3.98 2.70
C LEU A 53 -8.83 2.59 3.24
N ALA A 54 -9.77 2.45 4.17
CA ALA A 54 -10.17 1.15 4.73
C ALA A 54 -10.70 0.17 3.65
N GLY A 55 -11.19 0.67 2.52
CA GLY A 55 -11.61 -0.13 1.37
C GLY A 55 -10.48 -0.54 0.41
N VAL A 56 -9.24 -0.09 0.64
CA VAL A 56 -8.08 -0.47 -0.17
C VAL A 56 -7.55 -1.83 0.32
N LEU A 57 -7.29 -2.75 -0.61
CA LEU A 57 -6.65 -4.02 -0.29
C LEU A 57 -5.16 -3.82 -0.06
N TYR A 58 -4.67 -4.29 1.09
CA TYR A 58 -3.26 -4.27 1.44
C TYR A 58 -2.70 -5.69 1.43
N THR A 59 -1.47 -5.83 0.97
CA THR A 59 -0.69 -7.06 1.13
C THR A 59 0.39 -6.82 2.16
N GLU A 60 0.42 -7.63 3.21
CA GLU A 60 1.52 -7.59 4.17
C GLU A 60 2.83 -7.96 3.48
N LEU A 61 3.85 -7.12 3.67
CA LEU A 61 5.23 -7.37 3.29
C LEU A 61 5.87 -8.25 4.37
N ASP A 62 5.51 -9.54 4.34
CA ASP A 62 5.99 -10.52 5.30
C ASP A 62 7.46 -10.89 5.05
N GLU A 63 8.17 -11.23 6.12
CA GLU A 63 9.60 -11.57 6.08
C GLU A 63 9.88 -12.90 5.37
N HIS A 64 8.86 -13.77 5.28
CA HIS A 64 8.96 -15.08 4.64
C HIS A 64 8.71 -15.01 3.11
N GLY A 65 8.48 -13.80 2.56
CA GLY A 65 8.31 -13.58 1.13
C GLY A 65 6.96 -14.05 0.56
N GLY A 66 5.97 -14.36 1.40
CA GLY A 66 4.62 -14.77 0.97
C GLY A 66 3.93 -13.75 0.06
N TRP A 67 4.22 -12.46 0.24
CA TRP A 67 3.77 -11.35 -0.60
C TRP A 67 4.15 -11.49 -2.07
N LYS A 68 5.29 -12.14 -2.38
CA LYS A 68 5.76 -12.32 -3.76
C LYS A 68 4.73 -13.11 -4.58
N ARG A 69 4.22 -14.22 -4.03
CA ARG A 69 3.20 -15.05 -4.71
C ARG A 69 1.90 -14.28 -4.92
N LYS A 70 1.50 -13.45 -3.95
CA LYS A 70 0.32 -12.58 -4.08
C LYS A 70 0.54 -11.56 -5.21
N LEU A 71 1.68 -10.87 -5.22
CA LEU A 71 2.04 -9.92 -6.28
C LEU A 71 2.00 -10.58 -7.67
N LEU A 72 2.61 -11.75 -7.85
CA LEU A 72 2.62 -12.43 -9.16
C LEU A 72 1.22 -12.78 -9.65
N ARG A 73 0.31 -13.17 -8.73
CA ARG A 73 -1.10 -13.39 -9.08
C ARG A 73 -1.80 -12.11 -9.51
N GLU A 74 -1.58 -11.01 -8.79
CA GLU A 74 -2.18 -9.72 -9.16
C GLU A 74 -1.62 -9.18 -10.49
N LEU A 75 -0.32 -9.36 -10.75
CA LEU A 75 0.29 -9.02 -12.05
C LEU A 75 -0.34 -9.82 -13.19
N ALA A 76 -0.55 -11.13 -12.99
CA ALA A 76 -1.21 -11.98 -13.97
C ALA A 76 -2.67 -11.53 -14.22
N TYR A 77 -3.42 -11.22 -13.15
CA TYR A 77 -4.79 -10.73 -13.24
C TYR A 77 -4.87 -9.37 -13.97
N ALA A 78 -3.92 -8.47 -13.70
CA ALA A 78 -3.83 -7.16 -14.34
C ALA A 78 -3.32 -7.21 -15.79
N GLY A 79 -2.90 -8.38 -16.28
CA GLY A 79 -2.32 -8.55 -17.61
C GLY A 79 -0.93 -7.92 -17.76
N VAL A 80 -0.20 -7.74 -16.64
CA VAL A 80 1.16 -7.18 -16.65
C VAL A 80 2.15 -8.32 -16.90
N PRO A 81 2.95 -8.28 -17.98
CA PRO A 81 3.89 -9.36 -18.28
C PRO A 81 5.02 -9.39 -17.25
N PHE A 82 5.40 -10.59 -16.84
CA PHE A 82 6.56 -10.82 -15.97
C PHE A 82 7.26 -12.14 -16.34
N ASP A 83 8.57 -12.19 -16.06
CA ASP A 83 9.39 -13.39 -16.25
C ASP A 83 9.19 -14.34 -15.07
N LYS A 84 8.63 -15.52 -15.34
CA LYS A 84 8.32 -16.53 -14.31
C LYS A 84 9.60 -17.11 -13.70
N GLU A 85 10.62 -17.41 -14.50
CA GLU A 85 11.87 -18.02 -14.04
C GLU A 85 12.60 -17.10 -13.07
N LYS A 86 12.66 -15.79 -13.38
CA LYS A 86 13.24 -14.79 -12.47
C LYS A 86 12.38 -14.55 -11.24
N ALA A 87 11.05 -14.63 -11.38
CA ALA A 87 10.13 -14.38 -10.28
C ALA A 87 10.14 -15.48 -9.20
N PHE A 88 10.37 -16.74 -9.59
CA PHE A 88 10.41 -17.88 -8.65
C PHE A 88 11.79 -18.20 -8.10
N SER A 89 12.86 -17.62 -8.66
CA SER A 89 14.25 -17.83 -8.21
C SER A 89 14.77 -16.76 -7.24
N ALA A 90 14.00 -15.71 -6.98
CA ALA A 90 14.32 -14.60 -6.07
C ALA A 90 13.67 -14.72 -4.70
#